data_AF-A0A530ZPG3-F1
#
_entry.id   AF-A0A530ZPG3-F1
#
_cell.length_a   1.000
_cell.length_b   1.000
_cell.length_c   1.000
_cell.angle_alpha   90.00
_cell.angle_beta   90.00
_cell.angle_gamma   90.00
#
_symmetry.space_group_name_H-M   'P 1'
#
loop_
_entity.id
_entity.type
_entity.pdbx_description
1 polymer ?
#
loop_
_entity_poly.entity_id
_entity_poly.type
_entity_poly.pdbx_seq_one_letter_code
_entity_poly.pdbx_strand_id
1 'polypeptide(L)'
;EKNEQRALIWGECQGSGSNPYRVVVDTGDHGYKCTCPSRKFPCKHTLALMWIAATAPASFAAAESTPDWVNDWLGRRRKATPQPAAPAPGAAAKSIDEASRPDESAAVEDVAAMERREAAQR
;
A
#
# COMPACT_ATOMS: atom_id res chain seq x y z
N GLU A 1 -15.02 27.50 -8.53
CA GLU A 1 -14.05 27.31 -7.43
C GLU A 1 -12.78 26.70 -8.00
N LYS A 2 -11.63 27.37 -7.84
CA LYS A 2 -10.36 26.82 -8.33
C LYS A 2 -9.88 25.78 -7.34
N ASN A 3 -10.11 24.51 -7.65
CA ASN A 3 -9.54 23.35 -6.96
C ASN A 3 -8.06 23.16 -7.37
N GLU A 4 -7.30 24.26 -7.40
CA GLU A 4 -5.93 24.31 -7.90
C GLU A 4 -4.97 24.43 -6.72
N GLN A 5 -4.76 23.31 -6.02
CA GLN A 5 -3.48 22.96 -5.41
C GLN A 5 -3.60 21.58 -4.78
N ARG A 6 -2.84 20.62 -5.31
CA ARG A 6 -2.55 19.36 -4.61
C ARG A 6 -1.78 19.76 -3.35
N ALA A 7 -2.44 19.76 -2.19
CA ALA A 7 -1.79 20.12 -0.95
C ALA A 7 -1.07 18.89 -0.40
N LEU A 8 0.25 18.96 -0.36
CA LEU A 8 1.07 17.97 0.31
C LEU A 8 1.16 18.39 1.79
N ILE A 9 0.69 17.53 2.68
CA ILE A 9 0.77 17.73 4.12
C ILE A 9 1.61 16.62 4.74
N TRP A 10 2.42 16.96 5.73
CA TRP A 10 3.23 16.00 6.46
C TRP A 10 3.41 16.41 7.91
N GLY A 11 3.80 15.45 8.74
CA GLY A 11 4.05 15.69 10.15
C GLY A 11 4.74 14.51 10.81
N GLU A 12 5.24 14.76 12.02
CA GLU A 12 5.83 13.77 12.89
C GLU A 12 4.93 13.62 14.12
N CYS A 13 4.40 12.41 14.33
CA CYS A 13 3.54 12.09 15.46
C CYS A 13 4.34 11.32 16.51
N GLN A 14 4.40 11.83 17.75
CA GLN A 14 5.06 11.12 18.83
C GLN A 14 4.37 9.76 19.05
N GLY A 15 5.19 8.71 19.02
CA GLY A 15 4.74 7.33 19.15
C GLY A 15 5.14 6.69 20.47
N SER A 16 4.92 5.37 20.55
CA SER A 16 5.40 4.51 21.63
C SER A 16 6.92 4.25 21.60
N GLY A 17 7.60 4.66 20.53
CA GLY A 17 9.04 4.53 20.38
C GLY A 17 9.78 5.84 20.63
N SER A 18 11.10 5.77 20.61
CA SER A 18 12.01 6.93 20.72
C SER A 18 12.00 7.82 19.48
N ASN A 19 11.71 7.25 18.31
CA ASN A 19 11.60 8.00 17.05
C ASN A 19 10.13 8.31 16.74
N PRO A 20 9.79 9.56 16.37
CA PRO A 20 8.43 9.91 16.01
C PRO A 20 8.01 9.23 14.70
N TYR A 21 6.72 8.94 14.57
CA TYR A 21 6.15 8.39 13.35
C TYR A 21 5.98 9.48 12.30
N ARG A 22 6.60 9.29 11.15
CA ARG A 22 6.50 10.21 10.01
C ARG A 22 5.25 9.88 9.21
N VAL A 23 4.45 10.90 8.94
CA VAL A 23 3.18 10.80 8.21
C VAL A 23 3.22 11.80 7.06
N VAL A 24 2.90 11.34 5.85
CA VAL A 24 2.73 12.18 4.67
C VAL A 24 1.41 11.84 4.00
N VAL A 25 0.72 12.87 3.52
CA VAL A 25 -0.54 12.76 2.78
C VAL A 25 -0.51 13.76 1.62
N ASP A 26 -0.86 13.28 0.43
CA ASP A 26 -1.22 14.10 -0.72
C ASP A 26 -2.76 14.19 -0.74
N THR A 27 -3.30 15.40 -0.56
CA THR A 27 -4.76 15.61 -0.54
C THR A 27 -5.37 15.63 -1.93
N GLY A 28 -4.57 15.70 -3.00
CA GLY A 28 -5.05 15.69 -4.37
C GLY A 28 -5.39 14.28 -4.88
N ASP A 29 -4.59 13.28 -4.50
CA ASP A 29 -4.77 11.89 -4.93
C ASP A 29 -5.08 10.92 -3.78
N HIS A 30 -5.28 11.44 -2.56
CA HIS A 30 -5.49 10.68 -1.33
C HIS A 30 -4.37 9.67 -1.04
N GLY A 31 -3.18 9.92 -1.56
CA GLY A 31 -1.98 9.15 -1.31
C GLY A 31 -1.45 9.39 0.09
N TYR A 32 -1.16 8.33 0.83
CA TYR A 32 -0.58 8.48 2.17
C TYR A 32 0.49 7.44 2.49
N LYS A 33 1.34 7.78 3.45
CA LYS A 33 2.26 6.85 4.10
C LYS A 33 2.46 7.26 5.56
N CYS A 34 2.47 6.27 6.44
CA CYS A 34 2.84 6.43 7.83
C CYS A 34 3.87 5.36 8.21
N THR A 35 4.87 5.71 9.02
CA THR A 35 5.88 4.76 9.51
C THR A 35 5.45 3.95 10.74
N CYS A 36 4.22 4.15 11.24
CA CYS A 36 3.75 3.41 12.41
C CYS A 36 3.50 1.92 12.08
N PRO A 37 3.68 1.00 13.04
CA PRO A 37 3.53 -0.45 12.83
C PRO A 37 2.06 -0.93 12.75
N SER A 38 1.10 -0.02 12.58
CA SER A 38 -0.32 -0.35 12.47
C SER A 38 -0.59 -1.24 11.26
N ARG A 39 -1.39 -2.29 11.45
CA ARG A 39 -1.91 -3.15 10.35
C ARG A 39 -3.22 -2.64 9.75
N LYS A 40 -3.71 -1.48 10.18
CA LYS A 40 -4.91 -0.82 9.66
C LYS A 40 -4.52 0.40 8.85
N PHE A 41 -5.00 0.48 7.61
CA PHE A 41 -4.70 1.52 6.64
C PHE A 41 -5.99 2.13 6.08
N PRO A 42 -6.14 3.47 6.07
CA PRO A 42 -5.23 4.46 6.68
C PRO A 42 -5.18 4.30 8.21
N CYS A 43 -4.00 4.50 8.80
CA CYS A 43 -3.85 4.38 10.25
C CYS A 43 -4.38 5.63 10.96
N LYS A 44 -4.53 5.57 12.29
CA LYS A 44 -5.03 6.70 13.08
C LYS A 44 -4.21 7.99 12.89
N HIS A 45 -2.90 7.89 12.63
CA HIS A 45 -2.04 9.06 12.44
C HIS A 45 -2.32 9.75 11.10
N THR A 46 -2.53 8.97 10.04
CA THR A 46 -2.92 9.49 8.73
C THR A 46 -4.29 10.16 8.80
N LEU A 47 -5.26 9.49 9.44
CA LEU A 47 -6.60 10.04 9.63
C LEU A 47 -6.58 11.34 10.46
N ALA A 48 -5.81 11.37 11.54
CA ALA A 48 -5.64 12.57 12.36
C ALA A 48 -5.02 13.72 11.56
N LEU A 49 -3.99 13.47 10.74
CA LEU A 49 -3.36 14.50 9.92
C LEU A 49 -4.34 15.09 8.88
N MET A 50 -5.10 14.22 8.20
CA MET A 50 -6.15 14.65 7.27
C MET A 50 -7.24 15.46 7.97
N TRP A 51 -7.66 15.03 9.16
CA TRP A 51 -8.66 15.73 9.96
C TRP A 51 -8.20 17.14 10.37
N ILE A 52 -6.96 17.27 10.84
CA ILE A 52 -6.39 18.58 11.21
C ILE A 52 -6.30 19.48 9.97
N ALA A 53 -5.91 18.94 8.82
CA ALA A 53 -5.89 19.72 7.56
C ALA A 53 -7.27 20.24 7.15
N ALA A 54 -8.33 19.45 7.38
CA ALA A 54 -9.69 19.84 7.06
C ALA A 54 -10.31 20.83 8.07
N THR A 55 -9.96 20.72 9.35
CA THR A 55 -10.63 21.46 10.43
C THR A 55 -9.82 22.63 10.98
N ALA A 56 -8.50 22.58 10.86
CA ALA A 56 -7.56 23.58 11.37
C ALA A 56 -6.37 23.75 10.42
N PRO A 57 -6.60 24.18 9.15
CA PRO A 57 -5.51 24.34 8.17
C PRO A 57 -4.43 25.35 8.63
N ALA A 58 -4.79 26.33 9.45
CA ALA A 58 -3.87 27.29 10.04
C ALA A 58 -2.86 26.67 11.04
N SER A 59 -3.06 25.42 11.47
CA SER A 59 -2.10 24.70 12.31
C SER A 59 -0.86 24.22 11.55
N PHE A 60 -0.88 24.27 10.21
CA PHE A 60 0.27 23.92 9.38
C PHE A 60 1.11 25.17 9.09
N ALA A 61 2.40 25.10 9.37
CA ALA A 61 3.36 26.09 8.90
C ALA A 61 3.68 25.84 7.42
N ALA A 62 3.77 26.92 6.64
CA ALA A 62 4.35 26.84 5.31
C ALA A 62 5.82 26.41 5.45
N ALA A 63 6.20 25.33 4.79
CA ALA A 63 7.56 24.85 4.80
C ALA A 63 8.34 25.42 3.62
N GLU A 64 9.48 26.06 3.89
CA GLU A 64 10.39 26.57 2.84
C GLU A 64 10.99 25.44 1.99
N SER A 65 11.17 24.25 2.60
CA SER A 65 11.66 23.05 1.94
C SER A 65 10.93 21.80 2.40
N THR A 66 10.78 20.85 1.47
CA THR A 66 10.21 19.53 1.76
C THR A 66 11.29 18.61 2.32
N PRO A 67 11.06 17.94 3.47
CA PRO A 67 12.04 17.01 4.05
C PRO A 67 12.39 15.85 3.10
N ASP A 68 13.62 15.34 3.18
CA ASP A 68 14.12 14.28 2.30
C ASP A 68 13.23 13.03 2.27
N TRP A 69 12.74 12.60 3.44
CA TRP A 69 11.88 11.41 3.53
C TRP A 69 10.52 11.59 2.84
N VAL A 70 10.05 12.83 2.70
CA VAL A 70 8.84 13.18 1.93
C VAL A 70 9.17 13.16 0.44
N ASN A 71 10.31 13.76 0.03
CA ASN A 71 10.79 13.72 -1.35
C ASN A 71 11.02 12.28 -1.85
N ASP A 72 11.60 11.42 -1.02
CA ASP A 72 11.79 10.00 -1.29
C ASP A 72 10.48 9.25 -1.50
N TRP A 73 9.44 9.63 -0.77
CA TRP A 73 8.11 9.05 -0.94
C TRP A 73 7.46 9.53 -2.24
N LEU A 74 7.51 10.82 -2.53
CA LEU A 74 7.02 11.40 -3.80
C LEU A 74 7.74 10.79 -5.02
N GLY A 75 9.06 10.65 -4.94
CA GLY A 75 9.88 10.08 -6.01
C GLY A 75 9.50 8.63 -6.33
N ARG A 76 9.12 7.84 -5.33
CA ARG A 76 8.62 6.47 -5.53
C ARG A 76 7.23 6.44 -6.17
N ARG A 77 6.32 7.35 -5.80
CA ARG A 77 4.96 7.41 -6.38
C ARG A 77 4.96 7.81 -7.85
N ARG A 78 5.82 8.76 -8.25
CA ARG A 78 5.95 9.17 -9.67
C ARG A 78 6.37 8.02 -10.58
N LYS A 79 7.21 7.11 -10.09
CA LYS A 79 7.62 5.91 -10.83
C LYS A 79 6.52 4.83 -10.91
N ALA A 80 5.57 4.85 -9.97
CA ALA A 80 4.54 3.82 -9.84
C ALA A 80 3.22 4.17 -10.54
N THR A 81 3.05 5.38 -11.06
CA THR A 81 1.89 5.72 -11.90
C THR A 81 2.17 5.18 -13.30
N PRO A 82 1.49 4.13 -13.78
CA PRO A 82 1.59 3.74 -15.17
C PRO A 82 0.97 4.90 -15.96
N GLN A 83 1.73 5.46 -16.90
CA GLN A 83 1.12 6.18 -18.03
C GLN A 83 0.01 5.26 -18.57
N PRO A 84 -1.22 5.75 -18.84
CA PRO A 84 -2.24 4.91 -19.45
C PRO A 84 -1.67 4.34 -20.74
N ALA A 85 -1.24 3.08 -20.68
CA ALA A 85 -0.85 2.34 -21.85
C ALA A 85 -2.13 2.15 -22.64
N ALA A 86 -2.12 2.61 -23.89
CA ALA A 86 -3.18 2.26 -24.83
C ALA A 86 -3.42 0.75 -24.75
N PRO A 87 -4.70 0.30 -24.72
CA PRO A 87 -4.99 -1.12 -24.56
C PRO A 87 -4.33 -1.90 -25.69
N ALA A 88 -3.37 -2.76 -25.33
CA ALA A 88 -2.87 -3.77 -26.24
C ALA A 88 -4.01 -4.77 -26.50
N PRO A 89 -4.33 -5.10 -27.77
CA PRO A 89 -5.36 -6.07 -28.07
C PRO A 89 -4.88 -7.46 -27.62
N GLY A 90 -5.55 -8.06 -26.64
CA GLY A 90 -5.32 -9.47 -26.27
C GLY A 90 -5.14 -9.79 -24.78
N ALA A 91 -5.20 -8.81 -23.87
CA ALA A 91 -5.20 -9.12 -22.44
C ALA A 91 -6.58 -9.63 -22.00
N ALA A 92 -6.80 -10.94 -22.17
CA ALA A 92 -7.94 -11.65 -21.61
C ALA A 92 -8.03 -11.35 -20.11
N ALA A 93 -9.16 -10.76 -19.71
CA ALA A 93 -9.47 -10.44 -18.33
C ALA A 93 -9.44 -11.73 -17.51
N LYS A 94 -8.55 -11.79 -16.50
CA LYS A 94 -8.62 -12.81 -15.46
C LYS A 94 -9.82 -12.48 -14.57
N SER A 95 -10.98 -13.01 -14.96
CA SER A 95 -12.21 -12.94 -14.17
C SER A 95 -12.00 -13.71 -12.86
N ILE A 96 -12.59 -13.17 -11.78
CA ILE A 96 -12.62 -13.79 -10.44
C ILE A 96 -13.29 -15.19 -10.48
N ASP A 97 -14.10 -15.44 -11.51
CA ASP A 97 -14.75 -16.73 -11.78
C ASP A 97 -13.74 -17.88 -12.01
N GLU A 98 -12.60 -17.60 -12.67
CA GLU A 98 -11.58 -18.62 -12.97
C GLU A 98 -10.82 -19.08 -11.72
N ALA A 99 -10.74 -18.23 -10.69
CA ALA A 99 -10.08 -18.54 -9.43
C ALA A 99 -10.94 -19.41 -8.49
N SER A 100 -12.24 -19.58 -8.79
CA SER A 100 -13.18 -20.36 -7.97
C SER A 100 -13.47 -21.75 -8.52
N ARG A 101 -12.81 -22.14 -9.63
CA ARG A 101 -12.89 -23.52 -10.12
C ARG A 101 -12.18 -24.45 -9.13
N PRO A 102 -12.83 -25.53 -8.66
CA PRO A 102 -12.15 -26.51 -7.83
C PRO A 102 -11.00 -27.13 -8.64
N ASP A 103 -9.84 -27.17 -8.00
CA ASP A 103 -8.60 -27.75 -8.52
C ASP A 103 -8.82 -29.26 -8.69
N GLU A 104 -9.16 -29.69 -9.91
CA GLU A 104 -9.07 -31.09 -10.30
C GLU A 104 -7.60 -31.41 -10.62
N SER A 105 -6.70 -31.24 -9.65
CA SER A 105 -5.41 -31.92 -9.71
C SER A 105 -5.69 -33.40 -9.48
N ALA A 106 -5.55 -34.20 -10.53
CA ALA A 106 -5.47 -35.64 -10.42
C ALA A 106 -4.47 -36.01 -9.31
N ALA A 107 -4.89 -36.88 -8.39
CA ALA A 107 -4.03 -37.40 -7.35
C ALA A 107 -2.81 -38.07 -8.01
N VAL A 108 -1.65 -37.40 -7.96
CA VAL A 108 -0.38 -38.08 -8.22
C VAL A 108 -0.09 -38.93 -7.00
N GLU A 109 -0.32 -40.24 -7.11
CA GLU A 109 0.05 -41.20 -6.10
C GLU A 109 1.56 -41.08 -5.84
N ASP A 110 1.93 -40.73 -4.61
CA ASP A 110 3.32 -40.61 -4.16
C ASP A 110 3.93 -42.02 -4.12
N VAL A 111 4.63 -42.38 -5.19
CA VAL A 111 5.36 -43.65 -5.33
C VAL A 111 6.28 -43.91 -4.12
N ALA A 112 6.86 -42.86 -3.53
CA ALA A 112 7.71 -42.99 -2.35
C ALA A 112 6.90 -43.28 -1.07
N ALA A 113 5.61 -42.92 -1.00
CA ALA A 113 4.73 -43.34 0.08
C ALA A 113 4.35 -44.82 -0.01
N MET A 114 4.29 -45.39 -1.23
CA MET A 114 3.99 -46.79 -1.45
C MET A 114 5.19 -47.69 -1.08
N GLU A 115 6.40 -47.30 -1.50
CA GLU A 115 7.63 -48.02 -1.16
C GLU A 115 7.91 -48.06 0.35
N ARG A 116 7.62 -46.97 1.07
CA ARG A 116 7.77 -46.92 2.53
C ARG A 116 6.84 -47.89 3.27
N ARG A 117 5.65 -48.17 2.72
CA ARG A 117 4.71 -49.13 3.33
C ARG A 117 5.12 -50.58 3.08
N GLU A 118 5.65 -50.88 1.90
CA GLU A 118 6.12 -52.22 1.56
C GLU A 118 7.38 -52.59 2.35
N ALA A 119 8.30 -51.64 2.53
CA ALA A 119 9.49 -51.83 3.37
C ALA A 119 9.15 -52.05 4.86
N ALA A 120 8.02 -51.53 5.34
CA ALA A 120 7.55 -51.73 6.71
C ALA A 120 6.80 -53.05 6.94
N GLN A 121 6.51 -53.80 5.87
CA GLN A 121 5.82 -55.10 5.92
C GLN A 121 6.74 -56.30 5.67
N ARG A 122 8.04 -56.07 5.45
CA ARG A 122 9.09 -57.09 5.49
C ARG A 122 9.76 -57.13 6.86
#